data_AF-A0A661X1A0-F1
#
_entry.id   AF-A0A661X1A0-F1
#
_cell.length_a   1.000
_cell.length_b   1.000
_cell.length_c   1.000
_cell.angle_alpha   90.00
_cell.angle_beta   90.00
_cell.angle_gamma   90.00
#
_symmetry.space_group_name_H-M   'P 1'
#
loop_
_entity.id
_entity.type
_entity.pdbx_description
1 polymer ?
#
loop_
_entity_poly.entity_id
_entity_poly.type
_entity_poly.pdbx_seq_one_letter_code
_entity_poly.pdbx_strand_id
1 'polypeptide(L)'
;MLTFFISFLKRSGSLSINSKTILSNSFLSTTQLYDKILYMNILRGDLKDFSFYDILTLIKNIQKSGVLIIESQGEEFGRIYFDHGEVIHASVKNSPILIGSLLVKHQKIDEEELERILNENTGGKLGEKLVKSGAIEKEELKKFLKLQLVERCLHLFLIKDGGFKFIPNEKPKEINIKMSVDELMLELTRKYDELMEIRKVIPNDNIVLKVNPEPNVDSMTFSKDEWEIVFMCDGEKTAGEIAWSSKLGYFEALRTMRDLVLSGLLLKEEEK
;
A
#
# COMPACT_ATOMS: atom_id res chain seq x y z
N MET A 1 9.56 21.91 -14.42
CA MET A 1 10.43 20.76 -14.11
C MET A 1 11.60 21.16 -13.22
N LEU A 2 12.50 22.06 -13.69
CA LEU A 2 13.67 22.55 -12.94
C LEU A 2 13.32 23.16 -11.56
N THR A 3 12.29 24.01 -11.51
CA THR A 3 11.85 24.69 -10.28
C THR A 3 11.31 23.72 -9.22
N PHE A 4 10.56 22.69 -9.63
CA PHE A 4 10.01 21.68 -8.71
C PHE A 4 11.12 20.83 -8.11
N PHE A 5 12.09 20.39 -8.92
CA PHE A 5 13.23 19.62 -8.45
C PHE A 5 14.17 20.41 -7.55
N ILE A 6 14.42 21.69 -7.87
CA ILE A 6 15.20 22.57 -7.00
C ILE A 6 14.47 22.80 -5.67
N SER A 7 13.14 22.96 -5.68
CA SER A 7 12.34 23.05 -4.46
C SER A 7 12.35 21.75 -3.66
N PHE A 8 12.30 20.60 -4.33
CA PHE A 8 12.40 19.26 -3.75
C PHE A 8 13.76 19.06 -3.07
N LEU A 9 14.87 19.34 -3.77
CA LEU A 9 16.23 19.25 -3.23
C LEU A 9 16.53 20.24 -2.09
N LYS A 10 15.81 21.37 -2.01
CA LYS A 10 15.94 22.31 -0.89
C LYS A 10 15.23 21.82 0.38
N ARG A 11 14.17 21.02 0.24
CA ARG A 11 13.40 20.47 1.38
C ARG A 11 14.11 19.28 2.07
N SER A 12 14.90 18.50 1.35
CA SER A 12 15.56 17.29 1.90
C SER A 12 16.59 17.53 3.00
N GLY A 13 17.10 18.76 3.17
CA GLY A 13 18.35 18.97 3.91
C GLY A 13 19.54 18.17 3.34
N SER A 14 19.39 17.49 2.19
CA SER A 14 20.35 16.54 1.61
C SER A 14 21.47 17.22 0.82
N LEU A 15 21.93 18.35 1.36
CA LEU A 15 23.29 18.86 1.13
C LEU A 15 24.36 17.98 1.81
N SER A 16 24.02 16.77 2.26
CA SER A 16 24.99 15.69 2.50
C SER A 16 25.19 14.80 1.25
N ILE A 17 25.18 15.39 0.05
CA ILE A 17 25.98 14.80 -1.03
C ILE A 17 27.42 15.04 -0.59
N ASN A 18 28.15 13.99 -0.23
CA ASN A 18 29.51 13.99 0.30
C ASN A 18 30.31 15.21 -0.21
N SER A 19 30.33 16.28 0.59
CA SER A 19 30.69 17.63 0.11
C SER A 19 32.14 17.71 -0.36
N LYS A 20 32.98 16.76 0.08
CA LYS A 20 34.37 16.59 -0.35
C LYS A 20 34.54 16.12 -1.80
N THR A 21 33.54 15.47 -2.41
CA THR A 21 33.67 14.96 -3.80
C THR A 21 33.13 15.95 -4.84
N ILE A 22 32.30 16.92 -4.44
CA ILE A 22 31.71 17.92 -5.35
C ILE A 22 32.41 19.28 -5.24
N LEU A 23 32.93 19.66 -4.08
CA LEU A 23 33.57 20.97 -3.87
C LEU A 23 35.00 21.09 -4.42
N SER A 24 35.58 20.04 -5.03
CA SER A 24 36.88 20.16 -5.70
C SER A 24 36.81 20.72 -7.14
N ASN A 25 35.61 20.86 -7.73
CA ASN A 25 35.44 21.46 -9.06
C ASN A 25 34.44 22.62 -9.01
N SER A 26 34.97 23.83 -8.91
CA SER A 26 34.28 25.12 -8.78
C SER A 26 33.50 25.61 -10.02
N PHE A 27 33.07 24.75 -10.93
CA PHE A 27 32.50 25.16 -12.22
C PHE A 27 31.42 24.21 -12.77
N LEU A 28 30.34 23.97 -12.01
CA LEU A 28 29.16 23.32 -12.59
C LEU A 28 28.00 24.31 -12.64
N SER A 29 27.48 24.55 -13.85
CA SER A 29 26.24 25.30 -14.04
C SER A 29 25.07 24.53 -13.41
N THR A 30 23.96 25.23 -13.12
CA THR A 30 22.74 24.61 -12.56
C THR A 30 22.28 23.41 -13.40
N THR A 31 22.43 23.47 -14.72
CA THR A 31 22.12 22.40 -15.67
C THR A 31 23.08 21.21 -15.54
N GLN A 32 24.39 21.47 -15.40
CA GLN A 32 25.38 20.39 -15.23
C GLN A 32 25.27 19.72 -13.87
N LEU A 33 24.91 20.47 -12.82
CA LEU A 33 24.57 19.91 -11.51
C LEU A 33 23.31 19.05 -11.60
N TYR A 34 22.32 19.48 -12.39
CA TYR A 34 21.09 18.75 -12.67
C TYR A 34 21.38 17.43 -13.39
N ASP A 35 22.15 17.46 -14.46
CA ASP A 35 22.56 16.27 -15.21
C ASP A 35 23.39 15.34 -14.32
N LYS A 36 24.24 15.89 -13.44
CA LYS A 36 25.06 15.11 -12.51
C LYS A 36 24.26 14.51 -11.36
N ILE A 37 23.21 15.16 -10.85
CA ILE A 37 22.26 14.60 -9.87
C ILE A 37 21.35 13.56 -10.55
N LEU A 38 20.93 13.81 -11.79
CA LEU A 38 20.19 12.86 -12.62
C LEU A 38 21.04 11.63 -12.99
N TYR A 39 22.37 11.81 -13.13
CA TYR A 39 23.37 10.74 -13.26
C TYR A 39 23.71 10.07 -11.93
N MET A 40 23.63 10.78 -10.80
CA MET A 40 23.80 10.24 -9.44
C MET A 40 22.50 9.60 -8.94
N ASN A 41 22.02 8.64 -9.72
CA ASN A 41 21.28 7.40 -9.46
C ASN A 41 20.61 7.05 -8.11
N ILE A 42 20.39 7.93 -7.14
CA ILE A 42 19.68 7.54 -5.91
C ILE A 42 18.83 8.72 -5.41
N LEU A 43 17.55 8.73 -5.78
CA LEU A 43 16.53 9.45 -5.00
C LEU A 43 16.41 8.71 -3.68
N ARG A 44 16.97 9.26 -2.60
CA ARG A 44 16.81 8.74 -1.25
C ARG A 44 16.52 9.88 -0.27
N GLY A 45 15.80 9.56 0.78
CA GLY A 45 15.46 10.53 1.83
C GLY A 45 14.61 9.90 2.91
N ASP A 46 14.11 10.76 3.78
CA ASP A 46 13.18 10.42 4.86
C ASP A 46 11.76 10.81 4.45
N LEU A 47 10.78 9.97 4.78
CA LEU A 47 9.35 10.20 4.49
C LEU A 47 8.77 11.35 5.32
N LYS A 48 9.43 11.78 6.41
CA LYS A 48 9.03 12.97 7.15
C LYS A 48 9.35 14.27 6.42
N ASP A 49 10.39 14.26 5.58
CA ASP A 49 10.85 15.43 4.82
C ASP A 49 10.16 15.52 3.46
N PHE A 50 9.68 14.39 2.94
CA PHE A 50 9.04 14.25 1.65
C PHE A 50 7.74 13.50 1.73
N SER A 51 6.66 14.17 1.33
CA SER A 51 5.39 13.48 1.20
C SER A 51 5.47 12.38 0.14
N PHE A 52 4.74 11.29 0.37
CA PHE A 52 4.60 10.20 -0.59
C PHE A 52 4.18 10.72 -1.98
N TYR A 53 3.25 11.69 -2.01
CA TYR A 53 2.80 12.35 -3.23
C TYR A 53 3.94 13.04 -3.99
N ASP A 54 4.79 13.80 -3.29
CA ASP A 54 5.91 14.51 -3.91
C ASP A 54 6.90 13.52 -4.56
N ILE A 55 7.14 12.38 -3.90
CA ILE A 55 8.04 11.33 -4.41
C ILE A 55 7.47 10.70 -5.68
N LEU A 56 6.20 10.25 -5.66
CA LEU A 56 5.58 9.65 -6.85
C LEU A 56 5.48 10.65 -8.01
N THR A 57 5.08 11.89 -7.71
CA THR A 57 4.96 12.97 -8.69
C THR A 57 6.30 13.32 -9.30
N LEU A 58 7.37 13.30 -8.52
CA LEU A 58 8.72 13.49 -9.05
C LEU A 58 9.06 12.40 -10.06
N ILE A 59 8.93 11.12 -9.71
CA ILE A 59 9.23 9.97 -10.58
C ILE A 59 8.41 10.03 -11.87
N LYS A 60 7.12 10.35 -11.76
CA LYS A 60 6.20 10.61 -12.88
C LYS A 60 6.74 11.68 -13.82
N ASN A 61 7.07 12.85 -13.28
CA ASN A 61 7.47 14.02 -14.07
C ASN A 61 8.81 13.84 -14.80
N ILE A 62 9.73 13.07 -14.22
CA ILE A 62 11.00 12.71 -14.86
C ILE A 62 10.91 11.44 -15.73
N GLN A 63 9.72 10.82 -15.81
CA GLN A 63 9.41 9.62 -16.59
C GLN A 63 10.40 8.46 -16.36
N LYS A 64 10.85 8.27 -15.12
CA LYS A 64 11.83 7.20 -14.81
C LYS A 64 11.12 5.86 -14.63
N SER A 65 11.77 4.81 -15.14
CA SER A 65 11.46 3.42 -14.82
C SER A 65 12.39 2.91 -13.71
N GLY A 66 11.90 2.02 -12.86
CA GLY A 66 12.65 1.48 -11.72
C GLY A 66 11.76 1.10 -10.55
N VAL A 67 12.35 0.99 -9.37
CA VAL A 67 11.62 0.67 -8.14
C VAL A 67 11.86 1.74 -7.08
N LEU A 68 10.77 2.22 -6.47
CA LEU A 68 10.78 2.95 -5.21
C LEU A 68 10.64 1.93 -4.08
N ILE A 69 11.62 1.90 -3.19
CA ILE A 69 11.64 1.06 -2.00
C ILE A 69 11.31 1.95 -0.80
N ILE A 70 10.37 1.49 0.02
CA ILE A 70 9.95 2.11 1.26
C ILE A 70 10.50 1.29 2.42
N GLU A 71 11.15 1.95 3.37
CA GLU A 71 11.76 1.35 4.55
C GLU A 71 11.07 1.87 5.81
N SER A 72 10.80 1.00 6.77
CA SER A 72 10.26 1.33 8.08
C SER A 72 11.08 0.61 9.14
N GLN A 73 11.41 1.30 10.23
CA GLN A 73 12.25 0.76 11.31
C GLN A 73 13.60 0.16 10.83
N GLY A 74 14.16 0.70 9.74
CA GLY A 74 15.43 0.23 9.15
C GLY A 74 15.32 -1.02 8.30
N GLU A 75 14.12 -1.60 8.14
CA GLU A 75 13.86 -2.73 7.26
C GLU A 75 13.05 -2.31 6.03
N GLU A 76 13.16 -3.09 4.96
CA GLU A 76 12.30 -2.91 3.81
C GLU A 76 10.85 -3.26 4.16
N PHE A 77 9.97 -2.27 4.02
CA PHE A 77 8.54 -2.40 4.23
C PHE A 77 7.80 -2.72 2.92
N GLY A 78 8.24 -2.15 1.80
CA GLY A 78 7.72 -2.55 0.50
C GLY A 78 8.31 -1.81 -0.69
N ARG A 79 7.73 -2.08 -1.86
CA ARG A 79 8.23 -1.65 -3.17
C ARG A 79 7.10 -1.15 -4.07
N ILE A 80 7.37 -0.15 -4.89
CA ILE A 80 6.50 0.35 -5.96
C ILE A 80 7.34 0.42 -7.24
N TYR A 81 6.91 -0.27 -8.28
CA TYR A 81 7.63 -0.31 -9.55
C TYR A 81 6.99 0.63 -10.55
N PHE A 82 7.84 1.27 -11.34
CA PHE A 82 7.48 2.25 -12.34
C PHE A 82 7.98 1.87 -13.73
N ASP A 83 7.18 2.20 -14.73
CA ASP A 83 7.56 2.19 -16.13
C ASP A 83 7.20 3.52 -16.79
N HIS A 84 8.21 4.29 -17.20
CA HIS A 84 8.07 5.63 -17.79
C HIS A 84 7.20 6.57 -16.94
N GLY A 85 7.41 6.55 -15.61
CA GLY A 85 6.68 7.39 -14.66
C GLY A 85 5.30 6.86 -14.24
N GLU A 86 4.88 5.72 -14.77
CA GLU A 86 3.59 5.09 -14.47
C GLU A 86 3.77 3.92 -13.51
N VAL A 87 2.84 3.70 -12.60
CA VAL A 87 2.91 2.60 -11.62
C VAL A 87 2.49 1.29 -12.28
N ILE A 88 3.34 0.27 -12.17
CA ILE A 88 3.12 -1.03 -12.82
C ILE A 88 2.99 -2.20 -11.84
N HIS A 89 3.45 -2.02 -10.61
CA HIS A 89 3.38 -3.04 -9.56
C HIS A 89 3.64 -2.41 -8.19
N ALA A 90 3.10 -3.02 -7.13
CA ALA A 90 3.53 -2.76 -5.77
C ALA A 90 3.51 -4.05 -4.95
N SER A 91 4.38 -4.12 -3.94
CA SER A 91 4.44 -5.22 -2.97
C SER A 91 4.73 -4.67 -1.59
N VAL A 92 4.13 -5.27 -0.58
CA VAL A 92 4.35 -4.93 0.84
C VAL A 92 4.79 -6.20 1.54
N LYS A 93 5.79 -6.09 2.42
CA LYS A 93 6.26 -7.21 3.24
C LYS A 93 5.08 -7.75 4.05
N ASN A 94 4.93 -9.08 4.07
CA ASN A 94 3.85 -9.77 4.79
C ASN A 94 2.41 -9.38 4.38
N SER A 95 2.19 -8.77 3.21
CA SER A 95 0.82 -8.47 2.77
C SER A 95 0.07 -9.74 2.34
N PRO A 96 -1.05 -10.10 2.98
CA PRO A 96 -1.84 -11.27 2.61
C PRO A 96 -2.74 -11.04 1.38
N ILE A 97 -2.76 -9.82 0.82
CA ILE A 97 -3.71 -9.43 -0.24
C ILE A 97 -3.35 -10.13 -1.56
N LEU A 98 -4.01 -11.27 -1.80
CA LEU A 98 -3.98 -12.04 -3.03
C LEU A 98 -5.16 -11.69 -3.92
N ILE A 99 -4.96 -11.74 -5.24
CA ILE A 99 -6.00 -11.41 -6.20
C ILE A 99 -7.18 -12.39 -6.11
N GLY A 100 -6.91 -13.68 -5.85
CA GLY A 100 -7.94 -14.69 -5.66
C GLY A 100 -8.88 -14.35 -4.49
N SER A 101 -8.30 -13.98 -3.34
CA SER A 101 -9.08 -13.57 -2.16
C SER A 101 -9.94 -12.33 -2.42
N LEU A 102 -9.43 -11.36 -3.17
CA LEU A 102 -10.23 -10.18 -3.58
C LEU A 102 -11.39 -10.58 -4.49
N LEU A 103 -11.17 -11.48 -5.45
CA LEU A 103 -12.22 -11.92 -6.37
C LEU A 103 -13.33 -12.70 -5.66
N VAL A 104 -12.95 -13.57 -4.73
CA VAL A 104 -13.87 -14.31 -3.85
C VAL A 104 -14.70 -13.35 -3.00
N LYS A 105 -14.03 -12.42 -2.31
CA LYS A 105 -14.70 -11.42 -1.46
C LYS A 105 -15.75 -10.61 -2.21
N HIS A 106 -15.45 -10.24 -3.45
CA HIS A 106 -16.37 -9.51 -4.31
C HIS A 106 -17.32 -10.41 -5.12
N GLN A 107 -17.43 -11.69 -4.76
CA GLN A 107 -18.36 -12.68 -5.33
C GLN A 107 -18.22 -12.82 -6.86
N LYS A 108 -16.99 -12.66 -7.37
CA LYS A 108 -16.68 -12.85 -8.80
C LYS A 108 -16.36 -14.29 -9.12
N ILE A 109 -15.82 -14.98 -8.14
CA ILE A 109 -15.64 -16.43 -8.10
C ILE A 109 -16.01 -16.87 -6.68
N ASP A 110 -16.28 -18.16 -6.49
CA ASP A 110 -16.38 -18.74 -5.15
C ASP A 110 -15.05 -19.40 -4.74
N GLU A 111 -14.94 -19.80 -3.48
CA GLU A 111 -13.77 -20.50 -2.96
C GLU A 111 -13.49 -21.83 -3.69
N GLU A 112 -14.52 -22.59 -4.04
CA GLU A 112 -14.35 -23.89 -4.72
C GLU A 112 -13.71 -23.71 -6.10
N GLU A 113 -14.16 -22.72 -6.87
CA GLU A 113 -13.63 -22.39 -8.18
C GLU A 113 -12.19 -21.85 -8.08
N LEU A 114 -11.90 -21.01 -7.08
CA LEU A 114 -10.54 -20.55 -6.83
C LEU A 114 -9.61 -21.72 -6.51
N GLU A 115 -10.01 -22.63 -5.62
CA GLU A 115 -9.23 -23.83 -5.27
C GLU A 115 -9.03 -24.73 -6.48
N ARG A 116 -10.08 -24.96 -7.28
CA ARG A 116 -10.01 -25.74 -8.52
C ARG A 116 -8.92 -25.20 -9.45
N ILE A 117 -8.90 -23.89 -9.71
CA ILE A 117 -7.94 -23.24 -10.61
C ILE A 117 -6.52 -23.21 -10.02
N LEU A 118 -6.38 -23.06 -8.70
CA LEU A 118 -5.07 -23.13 -8.04
C LEU A 118 -4.45 -24.53 -8.13
N ASN A 119 -5.28 -25.57 -8.06
CA ASN A 119 -4.86 -26.96 -8.14
C ASN A 119 -4.61 -27.45 -9.57
N GLU A 120 -4.98 -26.67 -10.59
CA GLU A 120 -4.61 -26.98 -11.97
C GLU A 120 -3.08 -26.88 -12.12
N ASN A 121 -2.42 -28.00 -12.45
CA ASN A 121 -1.00 -28.10 -12.81
C ASN A 121 -0.69 -27.48 -14.19
N THR A 122 -1.40 -26.42 -14.55
CA THR A 122 -1.11 -25.57 -15.69
C THR A 122 -0.15 -24.47 -15.23
N GLY A 123 0.96 -24.26 -15.93
CA GLY A 123 1.82 -23.11 -15.67
C GLY A 123 1.08 -21.79 -15.96
N GLY A 124 1.56 -20.69 -15.39
CA GLY A 124 1.03 -19.34 -15.66
C GLY A 124 0.40 -18.68 -14.43
N LYS A 125 0.05 -17.39 -14.59
CA LYS A 125 -0.48 -16.57 -13.49
C LYS A 125 -1.94 -16.91 -13.21
N LEU A 126 -2.36 -16.86 -11.94
CA LEU A 126 -3.75 -17.11 -11.52
C LEU A 126 -4.76 -16.28 -12.33
N GLY A 127 -4.51 -14.98 -12.53
CA GLY A 127 -5.39 -14.12 -13.33
C GLY A 127 -5.57 -14.59 -14.78
N GLU A 128 -4.50 -15.09 -15.41
CA GLU A 128 -4.59 -15.62 -16.77
C GLU A 128 -5.39 -16.93 -16.81
N LYS A 129 -5.24 -17.79 -15.80
CA LYS A 129 -6.02 -19.02 -15.67
C LYS A 129 -7.51 -18.71 -15.51
N LEU A 130 -7.84 -17.76 -14.62
CA LEU A 130 -9.21 -17.31 -14.39
C LEU A 130 -9.87 -16.81 -15.68
N VAL A 131 -9.18 -15.98 -16.47
CA VAL A 131 -9.70 -15.49 -17.75
C VAL A 131 -9.86 -16.62 -18.78
N LYS A 132 -8.88 -17.54 -18.88
CA LYS A 132 -8.95 -18.67 -19.82
C LYS A 132 -10.06 -19.65 -19.48
N SER A 133 -10.34 -19.86 -18.20
CA SER A 133 -11.43 -20.73 -17.73
C SER A 133 -12.82 -20.14 -17.94
N GLY A 134 -12.92 -18.84 -18.24
CA GLY A 134 -14.20 -18.12 -18.34
C GLY A 134 -14.76 -17.68 -16.98
N ALA A 135 -14.06 -17.95 -15.87
CA ALA A 135 -14.48 -17.56 -14.53
C ALA A 135 -14.53 -16.02 -14.34
N ILE A 136 -13.73 -15.27 -15.10
CA ILE A 136 -13.76 -13.80 -15.05
C ILE A 136 -13.41 -13.18 -16.41
N GLU A 137 -14.04 -12.05 -16.73
CA GLU A 137 -13.67 -11.26 -17.90
C GLU A 137 -12.34 -10.52 -17.69
N LYS A 138 -11.60 -10.30 -18.78
CA LYS A 138 -10.30 -9.60 -18.75
C LYS A 138 -10.40 -8.17 -18.19
N GLU A 139 -11.43 -7.41 -18.59
CA GLU A 139 -11.63 -6.04 -18.10
C GLU A 139 -12.04 -6.02 -16.62
N GLU A 140 -12.73 -7.06 -16.16
CA GLU A 140 -13.06 -7.19 -14.76
C GLU A 140 -11.83 -7.55 -13.92
N LEU A 141 -11.02 -8.52 -14.34
CA LEU A 141 -9.73 -8.82 -13.71
C LEU A 141 -8.85 -7.57 -13.60
N LYS A 142 -8.83 -6.74 -14.66
CA LYS A 142 -8.08 -5.48 -14.67
C LYS A 142 -8.53 -4.53 -13.56
N LYS A 143 -9.83 -4.44 -13.28
CA LYS A 143 -10.37 -3.62 -12.16
C LYS A 143 -9.86 -4.14 -10.82
N PHE A 144 -9.86 -5.45 -10.60
CA PHE A 144 -9.37 -6.05 -9.35
C PHE A 144 -7.86 -5.94 -9.19
N LEU A 145 -7.08 -6.01 -10.26
CA LEU A 145 -5.64 -5.75 -10.22
C LEU A 145 -5.33 -4.29 -9.88
N LYS A 146 -6.14 -3.33 -10.36
CA LYS A 146 -6.06 -1.92 -9.94
C LYS A 146 -6.41 -1.77 -8.45
N LEU A 147 -7.49 -2.40 -8.00
CA LEU A 147 -7.88 -2.40 -6.57
C LEU A 147 -6.75 -2.93 -5.69
N GLN A 148 -6.17 -4.09 -6.04
CA GLN A 148 -5.04 -4.68 -5.33
C GLN A 148 -3.82 -3.76 -5.29
N LEU A 149 -3.51 -3.08 -6.41
CA LEU A 149 -2.42 -2.11 -6.47
C LEU A 149 -2.67 -0.94 -5.50
N VAL A 150 -3.87 -0.37 -5.52
CA VAL A 150 -4.27 0.74 -4.64
C VAL A 150 -4.14 0.33 -3.18
N GLU A 151 -4.62 -0.85 -2.77
CA GLU A 151 -4.55 -1.31 -1.38
C GLU A 151 -3.11 -1.48 -0.90
N ARG A 152 -2.23 -2.05 -1.72
CA ARG A 152 -0.81 -2.17 -1.38
C ARG A 152 -0.14 -0.82 -1.26
N CYS A 153 -0.42 0.10 -2.19
CA CYS A 153 0.10 1.46 -2.13
C CYS A 153 -0.46 2.23 -0.92
N LEU A 154 -1.69 1.95 -0.47
CA LEU A 154 -2.25 2.55 0.73
C LEU A 154 -1.43 2.19 1.96
N HIS A 155 -1.03 0.93 2.10
CA HIS A 155 -0.20 0.52 3.24
C HIS A 155 1.14 1.24 3.26
N LEU A 156 1.75 1.45 2.08
CA LEU A 156 2.98 2.22 1.94
C LEU A 156 2.77 3.71 2.23
N PHE A 157 1.64 4.26 1.79
CA PHE A 157 1.25 5.65 2.01
C PHE A 157 1.04 5.99 3.49
N LEU A 158 0.60 5.02 4.30
CA LEU A 158 0.38 5.21 5.74
C LEU A 158 1.66 5.24 6.58
N ILE A 159 2.81 4.85 6.01
CA ILE A 159 4.10 4.95 6.70
C ILE A 159 4.54 6.42 6.79
N LYS A 160 4.56 6.94 8.02
CA LYS A 160 4.98 8.32 8.31
C LYS A 160 6.47 8.42 8.65
N ASP A 161 6.98 7.45 9.39
CA ASP A 161 8.37 7.40 9.84
C ASP A 161 9.11 6.30 9.08
N GLY A 162 10.06 6.70 8.22
CA GLY A 162 10.74 5.74 7.37
C GLY A 162 11.62 6.38 6.31
N GLY A 163 12.39 5.53 5.65
CA GLY A 163 13.24 5.91 4.52
C GLY A 163 12.57 5.58 3.20
N PHE A 164 13.03 6.24 2.14
CA PHE A 164 12.78 5.78 0.78
C PHE A 164 14.06 5.78 -0.04
N LYS A 165 14.12 4.90 -1.04
CA LYS A 165 15.17 4.89 -2.07
C LYS A 165 14.60 4.47 -3.41
N PHE A 166 15.01 5.13 -4.49
CA PHE A 166 14.67 4.74 -5.86
C PHE A 166 15.87 4.08 -6.54
N ILE A 167 15.67 2.89 -7.09
CA ILE A 167 16.66 2.16 -7.89
C ILE A 167 16.19 2.17 -9.35
N PRO A 168 16.89 2.86 -10.26
CA PRO A 168 16.48 2.99 -11.66
C PRO A 168 16.65 1.68 -12.41
N ASN A 169 15.77 1.47 -13.40
CA ASN A 169 15.77 0.32 -14.32
C ASN A 169 15.60 -1.06 -13.68
N GLU A 170 15.35 -1.13 -12.38
CA GLU A 170 14.94 -2.38 -11.73
C GLU A 170 13.52 -2.75 -12.15
N LYS A 171 13.33 -4.01 -12.53
CA LYS A 171 12.05 -4.52 -13.04
C LYS A 171 11.41 -5.45 -12.00
N PRO A 172 10.07 -5.41 -11.86
CA PRO A 172 9.41 -6.38 -11.01
C PRO A 172 9.52 -7.78 -11.65
N LYS A 173 9.49 -8.82 -10.80
CA LYS A 173 9.34 -10.20 -11.28
C LYS A 173 8.02 -10.37 -12.04
N GLU A 174 7.01 -9.59 -11.68
CA GLU A 174 5.68 -9.65 -12.26
C GLU A 174 5.13 -8.25 -12.54
N ILE A 175 4.68 -8.02 -13.78
CA ILE A 175 3.87 -6.86 -14.15
C ILE A 175 2.42 -7.33 -14.22
N ASN A 176 1.54 -6.63 -13.50
CA ASN A 176 0.14 -7.05 -13.37
C ASN A 176 -0.82 -6.00 -13.94
N ILE A 177 -0.52 -4.71 -13.83
CA ILE A 177 -1.40 -3.63 -14.28
C ILE A 177 -0.59 -2.37 -14.56
N LYS A 178 -1.16 -1.39 -15.26
CA LYS A 178 -0.60 -0.04 -15.39
C LYS A 178 -1.62 0.97 -14.88
N MET A 179 -1.17 1.88 -14.04
CA MET A 179 -1.97 2.93 -13.41
C MET A 179 -1.14 4.21 -13.33
N SER A 180 -1.73 5.34 -13.71
CA SER A 180 -1.02 6.61 -13.61
C SER A 180 -0.88 7.03 -12.14
N VAL A 181 0.14 7.83 -11.83
CA VAL A 181 0.31 8.37 -10.47
C VAL A 181 -0.90 9.21 -10.07
N ASP A 182 -1.52 9.95 -10.99
CA ASP A 182 -2.71 10.76 -10.67
C ASP A 182 -3.91 9.89 -10.31
N GLU A 183 -4.15 8.81 -11.08
CA GLU A 183 -5.22 7.86 -10.80
C GLU A 183 -5.00 7.19 -9.44
N LEU A 184 -3.77 6.74 -9.16
CA LEU A 184 -3.43 6.14 -7.88
C LEU A 184 -3.65 7.12 -6.73
N MET A 185 -3.18 8.36 -6.85
CA MET A 185 -3.30 9.37 -5.79
C MET A 185 -4.74 9.77 -5.50
N LEU A 186 -5.61 9.81 -6.51
CA LEU A 186 -7.03 10.03 -6.31
C LEU A 186 -7.65 8.94 -5.44
N GLU A 187 -7.38 7.68 -5.76
CA GLU A 187 -7.90 6.54 -4.99
C GLU A 187 -7.30 6.47 -3.57
N LEU A 188 -6.00 6.76 -3.41
CA LEU A 188 -5.35 6.82 -2.11
C LEU A 188 -5.96 7.91 -1.21
N THR A 189 -6.23 9.09 -1.78
CA THR A 189 -6.84 10.20 -1.03
C THR A 189 -8.24 9.82 -0.55
N ARG A 190 -9.07 9.25 -1.44
CA ARG A 190 -10.42 8.78 -1.08
C ARG A 190 -10.39 7.74 0.05
N LYS A 191 -9.50 6.75 -0.05
CA LYS A 191 -9.35 5.72 0.99
C LYS A 191 -8.78 6.30 2.28
N TYR A 192 -7.90 7.30 2.20
CA TYR A 192 -7.37 7.97 3.37
C TYR A 192 -8.48 8.75 4.10
N ASP A 193 -9.32 9.50 3.39
CA ASP A 193 -10.46 10.20 4.00
C ASP A 193 -11.39 9.23 4.70
N GLU A 194 -11.68 8.08 4.07
CA GLU A 194 -12.47 7.02 4.70
C GLU A 194 -11.76 6.41 5.93
N LEU A 195 -10.45 6.22 5.87
CA LEU A 195 -9.66 5.81 7.04
C LEU A 195 -9.82 6.81 8.17
N MET A 196 -9.78 8.12 7.89
CA MET A 196 -9.90 9.16 8.90
C MET A 196 -11.26 9.13 9.60
N GLU A 197 -12.34 8.75 8.90
CA GLU A 197 -13.63 8.48 9.53
C GLU A 197 -13.58 7.26 10.45
N ILE A 198 -12.91 6.18 10.05
CA ILE A 198 -12.67 5.02 10.91
C ILE A 198 -11.86 5.41 12.15
N ARG A 199 -10.85 6.29 12.00
CA ARG A 199 -10.01 6.78 13.10
C ARG A 199 -10.76 7.60 14.14
N LYS A 200 -11.97 8.11 13.86
CA LYS A 200 -12.81 8.73 14.90
C LYS A 200 -13.27 7.71 15.95
N VAL A 201 -13.39 6.44 15.56
CA VAL A 201 -13.82 5.34 16.44
C VAL A 201 -12.62 4.52 16.92
N ILE A 202 -11.68 4.20 16.01
CA ILE A 202 -10.43 3.46 16.28
C ILE A 202 -9.22 4.39 16.03
N PRO A 203 -8.89 5.31 16.96
CA PRO A 203 -7.88 6.36 16.80
C PRO A 203 -6.51 5.94 16.25
N ASN A 204 -6.02 4.76 16.63
CA ASN A 204 -4.70 4.28 16.23
C ASN A 204 -4.68 2.75 16.16
N ASP A 205 -3.60 2.19 15.63
CA ASP A 205 -3.45 0.73 15.43
C ASP A 205 -3.14 -0.03 16.72
N ASN A 206 -2.73 0.66 17.79
CA ASN A 206 -2.31 0.05 19.04
C ASN A 206 -3.50 -0.23 20.00
N ILE A 207 -4.71 0.19 19.64
CA ILE A 207 -5.90 -0.06 20.44
C ILE A 207 -6.18 -1.56 20.47
N VAL A 208 -6.27 -2.11 21.68
CA VAL A 208 -6.73 -3.48 21.90
C VAL A 208 -8.25 -3.53 21.85
N LEU A 209 -8.79 -4.49 21.11
CA LEU A 209 -10.22 -4.75 21.01
C LEU A 209 -10.57 -6.04 21.71
N LYS A 210 -11.68 -6.02 22.46
CA LYS A 210 -12.21 -7.19 23.15
C LYS A 210 -13.68 -7.38 22.84
N VAL A 211 -14.13 -8.63 22.83
CA VAL A 211 -15.54 -8.96 22.70
C VAL A 211 -16.31 -8.44 23.91
N ASN A 212 -17.44 -7.78 23.68
CA ASN A 212 -18.35 -7.39 24.75
C ASN A 212 -19.08 -8.64 25.27
N PRO A 213 -18.91 -9.02 26.55
CA PRO A 213 -19.59 -10.20 27.11
C PRO A 213 -21.10 -10.00 27.28
N GLU A 214 -21.57 -8.75 27.33
CA GLU A 214 -22.97 -8.39 27.51
C GLU A 214 -23.41 -7.38 26.43
N PRO A 215 -23.47 -7.81 25.16
CA PRO A 215 -23.89 -6.92 24.09
C PRO A 215 -25.39 -6.63 24.20
N ASN A 216 -25.77 -5.35 24.11
CA ASN A 216 -27.16 -4.93 24.16
C ASN A 216 -27.84 -5.09 22.78
N VAL A 217 -27.93 -6.35 22.31
CA VAL A 217 -28.51 -6.73 21.01
C VAL A 217 -29.44 -7.94 21.19
N ASP A 218 -30.68 -7.83 20.72
CA ASP A 218 -31.73 -8.85 20.93
C ASP A 218 -31.47 -10.17 20.16
N SER A 219 -30.82 -10.07 19.01
CA SER A 219 -30.39 -11.22 18.20
C SER A 219 -29.24 -10.79 17.29
N MET A 220 -28.28 -11.68 17.08
CA MET A 220 -27.06 -11.34 16.36
C MET A 220 -26.81 -12.33 15.23
N THR A 221 -26.92 -11.84 14.00
CA THR A 221 -26.43 -12.51 12.81
C THR A 221 -25.17 -11.79 12.37
N PHE A 222 -24.03 -12.47 12.47
CA PHE A 222 -22.78 -11.98 11.93
C PHE A 222 -22.61 -12.47 10.49
N SER A 223 -22.11 -11.61 9.64
CA SER A 223 -21.47 -12.00 8.40
C SER A 223 -20.21 -12.84 8.67
N LYS A 224 -19.73 -13.55 7.65
CA LYS A 224 -18.46 -14.32 7.72
C LYS A 224 -17.29 -13.42 8.14
N ASP A 225 -17.26 -12.19 7.61
CA ASP A 225 -16.20 -11.20 7.84
C ASP A 225 -16.20 -10.70 9.29
N GLU A 226 -17.38 -10.41 9.85
CA GLU A 226 -17.50 -10.02 11.25
C GLU A 226 -17.10 -11.15 12.20
N TRP A 227 -17.51 -12.39 11.89
CA TRP A 227 -17.11 -13.57 12.66
C TRP A 227 -15.60 -13.75 12.69
N GLU A 228 -14.92 -13.56 11.56
CA GLU A 228 -13.47 -13.64 11.48
C GLU A 228 -12.83 -12.63 12.44
N ILE A 229 -13.26 -11.37 12.40
CA ILE A 229 -12.72 -10.32 13.27
C ILE A 229 -13.02 -10.61 14.75
N VAL A 230 -14.26 -10.97 15.09
CA VAL A 230 -14.65 -11.31 16.48
C VAL A 230 -13.78 -12.44 17.02
N PHE A 231 -13.50 -13.47 16.22
CA PHE A 231 -12.66 -14.60 16.63
C PHE A 231 -11.20 -14.20 16.85
N MET A 232 -10.71 -13.18 16.14
CA MET A 232 -9.35 -12.67 16.28
C MET A 232 -9.15 -11.75 17.49
N CYS A 233 -10.23 -11.13 17.98
CA CYS A 233 -10.26 -10.28 19.17
C CYS A 233 -10.17 -11.12 20.46
N ASP A 234 -8.96 -11.52 20.84
CA ASP A 234 -8.67 -12.25 22.09
C ASP A 234 -8.51 -11.33 23.32
N GLY A 235 -8.60 -10.01 23.13
CA GLY A 235 -8.36 -9.03 24.19
C GLY A 235 -6.88 -8.74 24.46
N GLU A 236 -5.97 -9.24 23.61
CA GLU A 236 -4.54 -8.91 23.66
C GLU A 236 -4.07 -8.29 22.34
N LYS A 237 -4.57 -8.79 21.20
CA LYS A 237 -4.21 -8.25 19.89
C LYS A 237 -4.69 -6.83 19.69
N THR A 238 -3.84 -6.03 19.07
CA THR A 238 -4.20 -4.67 18.66
C THR A 238 -5.01 -4.68 17.37
N ALA A 239 -5.77 -3.61 17.13
CA ALA A 239 -6.51 -3.40 15.88
C ALA A 239 -5.59 -3.49 14.65
N GLY A 240 -4.36 -2.99 14.75
CA GLY A 240 -3.36 -3.12 13.69
C GLY A 240 -2.99 -4.58 13.43
N GLU A 241 -2.69 -5.35 14.47
CA GLU A 241 -2.33 -6.77 14.34
C GLU A 241 -3.47 -7.59 13.72
N ILE A 242 -4.71 -7.36 14.17
CA ILE A 242 -5.90 -8.00 13.60
C ILE A 242 -6.05 -7.60 12.13
N ALA A 243 -5.97 -6.31 11.82
CA ALA A 243 -6.12 -5.81 10.46
C ALA A 243 -5.11 -6.43 9.49
N TRP A 244 -3.84 -6.52 9.90
CA TRP A 244 -2.76 -7.09 9.10
C TRP A 244 -2.81 -8.61 8.94
N SER A 245 -3.33 -9.33 9.93
CA SER A 245 -3.41 -10.80 9.90
C SER A 245 -4.73 -11.34 9.36
N SER A 246 -5.76 -10.50 9.24
CA SER A 246 -7.06 -10.87 8.66
C SER A 246 -6.97 -11.15 7.16
N LYS A 247 -7.89 -11.97 6.66
CA LYS A 247 -8.10 -12.22 5.22
C LYS A 247 -8.86 -11.08 4.54
N LEU A 248 -9.50 -10.21 5.31
CA LEU A 248 -10.28 -9.07 4.81
C LEU A 248 -9.41 -7.97 4.18
N GLY A 249 -8.14 -7.95 4.57
CA GLY A 249 -7.21 -6.85 4.28
C GLY A 249 -7.36 -5.73 5.31
N TYR A 250 -6.27 -4.99 5.51
CA TYR A 250 -6.14 -4.01 6.58
C TYR A 250 -7.31 -3.02 6.67
N PHE A 251 -7.71 -2.46 5.52
CA PHE A 251 -8.73 -1.43 5.47
C PHE A 251 -10.13 -1.96 5.80
N GLU A 252 -10.50 -3.10 5.21
CA GLU A 252 -11.80 -3.69 5.48
C GLU A 252 -11.89 -4.18 6.93
N ALA A 253 -10.84 -4.80 7.44
CA ALA A 253 -10.79 -5.22 8.83
C ALA A 253 -11.01 -4.06 9.79
N LEU A 254 -10.37 -2.91 9.55
CA LEU A 254 -10.61 -1.68 10.33
C LEU A 254 -12.05 -1.17 10.20
N ARG A 255 -12.65 -1.27 9.01
CA ARG A 255 -14.06 -0.91 8.80
C ARG A 255 -15.00 -1.84 9.58
N THR A 256 -14.81 -3.15 9.48
CA THR A 256 -15.57 -4.16 10.22
C THR A 256 -15.41 -3.97 11.72
N MET A 257 -14.18 -3.77 12.21
CA MET A 257 -13.92 -3.47 13.63
C MET A 257 -14.64 -2.19 14.09
N ARG A 258 -14.64 -1.12 13.28
CA ARG A 258 -15.38 0.12 13.58
C ARG A 258 -16.87 -0.17 13.76
N ASP A 259 -17.47 -0.91 12.84
CA ASP A 259 -18.90 -1.19 12.85
C ASP A 259 -19.29 -2.08 14.04
N LEU A 260 -18.43 -3.05 14.39
CA LEU A 260 -18.56 -3.87 15.60
C LEU A 260 -18.39 -3.04 16.89
N VAL A 261 -17.52 -2.03 16.92
CA VAL A 261 -17.39 -1.12 18.08
C VAL A 261 -18.62 -0.22 18.20
N LEU A 262 -19.12 0.33 17.09
CA LEU A 262 -20.29 1.21 17.09
C LEU A 262 -21.58 0.48 17.48
N SER A 263 -21.70 -0.81 17.14
CA SER A 263 -22.81 -1.67 17.58
C SER A 263 -22.68 -2.16 19.03
N GLY A 264 -21.55 -1.89 19.70
CA GLY A 264 -21.30 -2.30 21.07
C GLY A 264 -20.89 -3.77 21.23
N LEU A 265 -20.44 -4.42 20.16
CA LEU A 265 -20.01 -5.83 20.15
C LEU A 265 -18.54 -5.99 20.45
N LEU A 266 -17.75 -5.02 20.03
CA LEU A 266 -16.37 -4.88 20.47
C LEU A 266 -16.26 -3.66 21.38
N LEU A 267 -15.45 -3.80 22.42
CA LEU A 267 -15.07 -2.72 23.30
C LEU A 267 -13.62 -2.37 23.04
N LYS A 268 -13.30 -1.09 23.13
CA LYS A 268 -11.92 -0.61 23.16
C LYS A 268 -11.41 -0.71 24.59
N GLU A 269 -10.23 -1.26 24.79
CA GLU A 269 -9.55 -1.11 26.07
C GLU A 269 -9.02 0.33 26.18
N GLU A 270 -9.29 1.01 27.29
CA GLU A 270 -8.76 2.36 27.51
C GLU A 270 -7.24 2.27 27.66
N GLU A 271 -6.50 3.15 26.96
CA GLU A 271 -5.06 3.31 27.18
C GLU A 271 -4.85 3.67 28.67
N LYS A 272 -4.14 2.81 29.41
CA LYS A 272 -3.77 3.05 30.82
C LYS A 272 -2.79 4.20 30.98
#